data_AF-A0A7Y0SDB7-F1
#
_entry.id   AF-A0A7Y0SDB7-F1
#
_cell.length_a   1.000
_cell.length_b   1.000
_cell.length_c   1.000
_cell.angle_alpha   90.00
_cell.angle_beta   90.00
_cell.angle_gamma   90.00
#
_symmetry.space_group_name_H-M   'P 1'
#
loop_
_entity.id
_entity.type
_entity.pdbx_description
1 polymer ?
#
loop_
_entity_poly.entity_id
_entity_poly.type
_entity_poly.pdbx_seq_one_letter_code
_entity_poly.pdbx_strand_id
1 'polypeptide(L)'
;SENARNVADGIPGASDLPVLGRLFKSEEFTSGETELVILVTPRLATPIDRRRVTLPTDGFVAPNDVEFYLLGKGAKLDFDRYQLNDIREEDTNNN
;
A
#
# COMPACT_ATOMS: atom_id res chain seq x y z
N SER A 1 23.34 -23.61 -10.28
CA SER A 1 24.24 -24.73 -9.94
C SER A 1 23.35 -25.92 -9.69
N GLU A 2 23.23 -26.80 -10.68
CA GLU A 2 22.26 -27.90 -10.70
C GLU A 2 23.02 -29.19 -10.38
N ASN A 3 22.70 -29.82 -9.23
CA ASN A 3 23.41 -30.99 -8.73
C ASN A 3 22.49 -32.22 -8.88
N ALA A 4 22.67 -32.96 -9.97
CA ALA A 4 22.01 -34.24 -10.17
C ALA A 4 22.87 -35.36 -9.58
N ARG A 5 22.55 -35.79 -8.35
CA ARG A 5 23.22 -36.94 -7.71
C ARG A 5 22.45 -38.22 -8.03
N ASN A 6 22.74 -38.83 -9.17
CA ASN A 6 22.22 -40.14 -9.54
C ASN A 6 22.95 -41.22 -8.71
N VAL A 7 22.42 -41.56 -7.53
CA VAL A 7 22.85 -42.75 -6.78
C VAL A 7 22.02 -43.92 -7.26
N ALA A 8 22.54 -44.69 -8.20
CA ALA A 8 21.97 -45.96 -8.61
C ALA A 8 22.44 -47.05 -7.64
N ASP A 9 21.67 -47.28 -6.57
CA ASP A 9 21.81 -48.49 -5.74
C ASP A 9 21.13 -49.65 -6.48
N GLY A 10 21.83 -50.19 -7.48
CA GLY A 10 21.38 -51.35 -8.26
C GLY A 10 22.08 -52.63 -7.80
N ILE A 11 21.32 -53.71 -7.63
CA ILE A 11 21.86 -55.04 -7.31
C ILE A 11 22.92 -55.41 -8.36
N PRO A 12 24.19 -55.66 -7.96
CA PRO A 12 25.23 -56.01 -8.92
C PRO A 12 24.86 -57.33 -9.60
N GLY A 13 24.73 -57.30 -10.93
CA GLY A 13 24.45 -58.49 -11.75
C GLY A 13 23.09 -58.54 -12.45
N ALA A 14 22.17 -57.58 -12.22
CA ALA A 14 20.89 -57.50 -12.93
C ALA A 14 20.88 -56.49 -14.11
N SER A 15 22.05 -56.02 -14.55
CA SER A 15 22.19 -54.84 -15.43
C SER A 15 21.99 -55.09 -16.93
N ASP A 16 21.87 -56.34 -17.38
CA ASP A 16 21.93 -56.67 -18.82
C ASP A 16 20.58 -57.07 -19.43
N LEU A 17 19.45 -56.78 -18.76
CA LEU A 17 18.11 -57.04 -19.31
C LEU A 17 17.52 -55.77 -19.97
N PRO A 18 17.61 -55.63 -21.32
CA PRO A 18 17.25 -54.41 -22.06
C PRO A 18 15.75 -54.08 -22.08
N VAL A 19 14.91 -54.87 -21.40
CA VAL A 19 13.43 -54.73 -21.42
C VAL A 19 12.88 -54.21 -20.10
N LEU A 20 13.46 -54.60 -18.95
CA LEU A 20 12.94 -54.21 -17.63
C LEU A 20 13.55 -52.91 -17.09
N GLY A 21 14.70 -52.47 -17.60
CA GLY A 21 15.33 -51.20 -17.19
C GLY A 21 14.47 -49.95 -17.42
N ARG A 22 13.48 -50.02 -18.32
CA ARG A 22 12.50 -48.95 -18.55
C ARG A 22 11.41 -48.85 -17.47
N LEU A 23 11.09 -49.95 -16.77
CA LEU A 23 10.11 -49.96 -15.69
C LEU A 23 10.67 -49.40 -14.37
N PHE A 24 11.99 -49.34 -14.24
CA PHE A 24 12.68 -48.82 -13.05
C PHE A 24 13.32 -47.44 -13.26
N LYS A 25 13.19 -46.84 -14.45
CA LYS A 25 13.65 -45.47 -14.72
C LYS A 25 12.51 -44.50 -14.42
N SER A 26 12.37 -44.08 -13.17
CA SER A 26 11.53 -42.93 -12.82
C SER A 26 12.25 -41.66 -13.27
N GLU A 27 11.89 -41.12 -14.43
CA GLU A 27 12.28 -39.75 -14.81
C GLU A 27 11.38 -38.77 -14.05
N GLU A 28 11.76 -38.45 -12.82
CA GLU A 28 11.09 -37.40 -12.04
C GLU A 28 11.55 -36.02 -12.55
N PHE A 29 10.85 -35.50 -13.56
CA PHE A 29 11.02 -34.12 -14.02
C PHE A 29 10.30 -33.17 -13.06
N THR A 30 10.98 -32.70 -12.01
CA THR A 30 10.47 -31.65 -11.14
C THR A 30 10.70 -30.28 -11.78
N SER A 31 9.76 -29.84 -12.63
CA SER A 31 9.73 -28.45 -13.12
C SER A 31 9.06 -27.56 -12.08
N GLY A 32 9.85 -26.71 -11.41
CA GLY A 32 9.37 -25.75 -10.41
C GLY A 32 9.26 -24.36 -10.99
N GLU A 33 8.22 -24.07 -11.77
CA GLU A 33 7.93 -22.70 -12.23
C GLU A 33 7.24 -21.91 -11.11
N THR A 34 7.72 -20.70 -10.83
CA THR A 34 7.08 -19.77 -9.88
C THR A 34 6.54 -18.57 -10.65
N GLU A 35 5.22 -18.39 -10.66
CA GLU A 35 4.56 -17.22 -11.27
C GLU A 35 4.25 -16.16 -10.21
N LEU A 36 4.65 -14.91 -10.47
CA LEU A 36 4.42 -13.77 -9.58
C LEU A 36 3.49 -12.76 -10.25
N VAL A 37 2.37 -12.44 -9.59
CA VAL A 37 1.43 -11.41 -10.03
C VAL A 37 1.36 -10.30 -9.00
N ILE A 38 1.55 -9.04 -9.45
CA ILE A 38 1.43 -7.84 -8.63
C ILE A 38 0.29 -6.99 -9.20
N LEU A 39 -0.81 -6.85 -8.45
CA LEU A 39 -1.95 -6.02 -8.84
C LEU A 39 -1.93 -4.70 -8.06
N VAL A 40 -2.11 -3.59 -8.76
CA VAL A 40 -2.22 -2.25 -8.17
C VAL A 40 -3.43 -1.53 -8.76
N THR A 41 -4.26 -0.95 -7.90
CA THR A 41 -5.40 -0.11 -8.29
C THR A 41 -5.13 1.34 -7.87
N PRO A 42 -4.53 2.18 -8.73
CA PRO A 42 -4.37 3.59 -8.40
C PRO A 42 -5.73 4.30 -8.39
N ARG A 43 -5.86 5.32 -7.54
CA ARG A 43 -7.04 6.20 -7.51
C ARG A 43 -6.60 7.63 -7.83
N LEU A 44 -7.42 8.34 -8.61
CA LEU A 44 -7.24 9.76 -8.90
C LEU A 44 -8.02 10.60 -7.88
N ALA A 45 -7.36 11.61 -7.31
CA ALA A 45 -7.99 12.58 -6.42
C ALA A 45 -8.44 13.81 -7.21
N THR A 46 -9.64 14.31 -6.92
CA THR A 46 -10.18 15.52 -7.53
C THR A 46 -9.61 16.77 -6.85
N PRO A 47 -9.16 17.79 -7.59
CA PRO A 47 -8.73 19.06 -7.01
C PRO A 47 -9.93 19.78 -6.39
N ILE A 48 -9.70 20.39 -5.22
CA ILE A 48 -10.70 21.18 -4.48
C ILE A 48 -10.18 22.62 -4.31
N ASP A 49 -11.09 23.59 -4.32
CA ASP A 49 -10.74 24.98 -4.01
C ASP A 49 -10.43 25.11 -2.52
N ARG A 50 -9.19 25.47 -2.19
CA ARG A 50 -8.71 25.61 -0.81
C ARG A 50 -9.44 26.70 -0.03
N ARG A 51 -10.02 27.69 -0.72
CA ARG A 51 -10.75 28.79 -0.07
C ARG A 51 -12.09 28.34 0.52
N ARG A 52 -12.64 27.25 -0.01
CA ARG A 52 -13.94 26.68 0.37
C ARG A 52 -13.83 25.52 1.35
N VAL A 53 -12.63 25.27 1.89
CA VAL A 53 -12.35 24.13 2.76
C VAL A 53 -11.59 24.61 3.99
N THR A 54 -12.23 24.51 5.14
CA THR A 54 -11.57 24.73 6.43
C THR A 54 -10.75 23.50 6.81
N LEU A 55 -9.45 23.71 7.09
CA LEU A 55 -8.57 22.65 7.56
C LEU A 55 -8.73 22.50 9.09
N PRO A 56 -8.52 21.28 9.64
CA PRO A 56 -8.53 21.07 11.09
C PRO A 56 -7.50 21.91 11.85
N THR A 57 -6.45 22.35 11.15
CA THR A 57 -5.37 23.19 11.67
C THR A 57 -5.72 24.67 11.69
N ASP A 58 -6.72 25.12 10.92
CA ASP A 58 -7.01 26.54 10.78
C ASP A 58 -7.53 27.12 12.10
N GLY A 59 -8.30 26.35 12.88
CA GLY A 59 -8.81 26.77 14.18
C GLY A 59 -7.75 26.96 15.28
N PHE A 60 -6.48 26.64 15.06
CA PHE A 60 -5.50 26.64 16.14
C PHE A 60 -5.12 28.05 16.61
N VAL A 61 -5.31 28.32 17.90
CA VAL A 61 -4.91 29.57 18.55
C VAL A 61 -3.95 29.27 19.69
N ALA A 62 -2.71 29.74 19.54
CA ALA A 62 -1.72 29.68 20.61
C ALA A 62 -1.99 30.78 21.66
N PRO A 63 -1.87 30.47 22.96
CA PRO A 63 -1.96 31.47 24.01
C PRO A 63 -0.71 32.36 23.98
N ASN A 64 -0.87 33.63 24.33
CA ASN A 64 0.28 34.50 24.58
C ASN A 64 0.87 34.25 25.98
N ASP A 65 2.06 34.78 26.27
CA ASP A 65 2.80 34.52 27.52
C ASP A 65 2.00 34.86 28.77
N VAL A 66 1.26 35.97 28.76
CA VAL A 66 0.41 36.36 29.89
C VAL A 66 -0.73 35.36 30.08
N GLU A 67 -1.41 35.01 28.99
CA GLU A 67 -2.49 34.02 29.02
C GLU A 67 -2.00 32.66 29.50
N PHE A 68 -0.82 32.24 29.06
CA PHE A 68 -0.25 30.96 29.42
C PHE A 68 0.24 30.93 30.88
N TYR A 69 1.09 31.88 31.28
CA TYR A 69 1.74 31.85 32.58
C TYR A 69 0.89 32.42 33.72
N LEU A 70 0.09 33.48 33.46
CA LEU A 70 -0.69 34.14 34.51
C LEU A 70 -2.14 33.65 34.55
N LEU A 71 -2.76 33.38 33.40
CA LEU A 71 -4.16 32.93 33.34
C LEU A 71 -4.29 31.41 33.18
N GLY A 72 -3.20 30.66 33.02
CA GLY A 72 -3.22 29.20 32.87
C GLY A 72 -3.96 28.71 31.62
N LYS A 73 -4.11 29.56 30.60
CA LYS A 73 -4.83 29.22 29.37
C LYS A 73 -3.92 28.42 28.43
N GLY A 74 -4.39 27.25 28.00
CA GLY A 74 -3.74 26.44 26.98
C GLY A 74 -4.15 26.81 25.56
N ALA A 75 -3.58 26.11 24.58
CA ALA A 75 -4.02 26.20 23.19
C ALA A 75 -5.48 25.78 23.06
N LYS A 76 -6.21 26.50 22.19
CA LYS A 76 -7.62 26.22 21.90
C LYS A 76 -7.87 26.17 20.40
N LEU A 77 -8.96 25.50 20.04
CA LEU A 77 -9.46 25.46 18.67
C LEU A 77 -10.65 26.43 18.56
N ASP A 78 -10.54 27.41 17.67
CA ASP A 78 -11.50 28.47 17.37
C ASP A 78 -12.00 28.30 15.93
N PHE A 79 -13.07 27.52 15.76
CA PHE A 79 -13.64 27.19 14.44
C PHE A 79 -14.57 28.28 13.90
N ASP A 80 -15.09 29.16 14.76
CA ASP A 80 -16.10 30.16 14.39
C ASP A 80 -15.52 31.29 13.53
N ARG A 81 -14.21 31.55 13.64
CA ARG A 81 -13.49 32.57 12.86
C ARG A 81 -13.52 32.34 11.34
N TYR A 82 -13.72 31.10 10.91
CA TYR A 82 -13.64 30.71 9.49
C TYR A 82 -15.00 30.70 8.77
N GLN A 83 -16.11 30.88 9.49
CA GLN A 83 -17.47 30.78 8.95
C GLN A 83 -18.03 32.07 8.34
N LEU A 84 -17.23 33.11 8.10
CA LEU A 84 -17.76 34.48 7.96
C LEU A 84 -17.66 35.15 6.58
N ASN A 85 -17.14 34.52 5.51
CA ASN A 85 -16.93 35.24 4.24
C ASN A 85 -17.46 34.58 2.95
N ASP A 86 -18.08 33.40 3.00
CA ASP A 86 -18.40 32.63 1.78
C ASP A 86 -19.83 32.82 1.23
N ILE A 87 -20.54 33.88 1.64
CA ILE A 87 -21.85 34.21 1.08
C ILE A 87 -22.03 35.73 0.96
N ARG A 88 -21.36 36.35 -0.03
CA ARG A 88 -21.91 37.53 -0.68
C ARG A 88 -22.23 37.18 -2.12
N GLU A 89 -23.54 37.11 -2.35
CA GLU A 89 -24.27 37.03 -3.60
C GLU A 89 -23.56 37.70 -4.78
N GLU A 90 -23.11 36.90 -5.76
CA GLU A 90 -22.91 37.35 -7.14
C GLU A 90 -23.39 36.26 -8.12
N ASP A 91 -24.67 35.91 -8.05
CA ASP A 91 -25.34 35.08 -9.08
C ASP A 91 -26.74 35.64 -9.42
N THR A 92 -26.89 36.98 -9.44
CA THR A 92 -28.11 37.63 -9.94
C THR A 92 -27.80 38.62 -11.06
N ASN A 93 -27.19 38.17 -12.17
CA ASN A 93 -27.27 38.94 -13.43
C ASN A 93 -26.98 38.06 -14.66
N ASN A 94 -27.98 37.27 -15.04
CA ASN A 94 -28.10 36.76 -16.40
C ASN A 94 -29.36 37.37 -17.02
N ASN A 95 -29.16 38.39 -17.86
CA ASN A 95 -30.10 38.82 -18.90
C ASN A 95 -29.44 38.62 -20.26
#